data_AF-A0A9Q1MUA3-F1
#
_entry.id   AF-A0A9Q1MUA3-F1
#
_cell.length_a   1.000
_cell.length_b   1.000
_cell.length_c   1.000
_cell.angle_alpha   90.00
_cell.angle_beta   90.00
_cell.angle_gamma   90.00
#
_symmetry.space_group_name_H-M   'P 1'
#
loop_
_entity.id
_entity.type
_entity.pdbx_description
1 polymer ?
#
loop_
_entity_poly.entity_id
_entity_poly.type
_entity_poly.pdbx_seq_one_letter_code
_entity_poly.pdbx_strand_id
1 'polypeptide(L)'
;MQQNLTPNGVHQNKRIEVEASESGLEGNPMSWTTPIKVSPEDGDVCRELVDVHGYKVKVSSAPILDAIFAKYGDITVNEHFKSPTSRASLLDVVSDVVRWLKTSDFNSSSIKAMKSVVSDVVDAKLDVTWLQQYLDEISKEEDMEE
;
A
#
# COMPACT_ATOMS: atom_id res chain seq x y z
N MET A 1 -41.67 -10.99 -32.91
CA MET A 1 -41.50 -10.07 -34.06
C MET A 1 -41.94 -8.69 -33.55
N GLN A 2 -41.22 -7.58 -33.54
CA GLN A 2 -39.93 -7.09 -34.06
C GLN A 2 -39.51 -5.95 -33.06
N GLN A 3 -38.30 -5.94 -32.51
CA GLN A 3 -37.11 -5.16 -32.93
C GLN A 3 -37.27 -3.63 -32.84
N ASN A 4 -36.33 -3.02 -32.08
CA ASN A 4 -36.13 -1.60 -31.78
C ASN A 4 -36.06 -0.69 -33.02
N LEU A 5 -36.52 0.56 -32.91
CA LEU A 5 -36.06 1.68 -33.74
C LEU A 5 -36.11 3.01 -32.95
N THR A 6 -34.93 3.59 -32.71
CA THR A 6 -34.73 5.01 -32.41
C THR A 6 -35.08 5.88 -33.62
N PRO A 7 -35.38 7.16 -33.41
CA PRO A 7 -35.09 8.18 -34.40
C PRO A 7 -34.08 9.20 -33.86
N ASN A 8 -32.88 9.16 -34.44
CA ASN A 8 -32.00 10.32 -34.54
C ASN A 8 -32.64 11.33 -35.51
N GLY A 9 -32.55 12.63 -35.22
CA GLY A 9 -32.37 13.61 -36.29
C GLY A 9 -33.07 14.96 -36.18
N VAL A 10 -32.24 15.98 -35.93
CA VAL A 10 -32.22 17.29 -36.59
C VAL A 10 -33.20 18.39 -36.11
N HIS A 11 -32.65 19.23 -35.23
CA HIS A 11 -32.43 20.68 -35.41
C HIS A 11 -33.59 21.55 -35.90
N GLN A 12 -34.10 22.41 -35.01
CA GLN A 12 -34.54 23.75 -35.37
C GLN A 12 -34.14 24.77 -34.30
N ASN A 13 -33.44 25.77 -34.80
CA ASN A 13 -32.83 26.94 -34.19
C ASN A 13 -33.89 28.04 -34.02
N LYS A 14 -34.06 28.57 -32.80
CA LYS A 14 -34.74 29.85 -32.60
C LYS A 14 -34.02 30.73 -31.58
N ARG A 15 -33.49 31.81 -32.14
CA ARG A 15 -32.94 33.04 -31.56
C ARG A 15 -33.74 33.58 -30.39
N ILE A 16 -33.09 33.81 -29.25
CA ILE A 16 -33.41 34.90 -28.32
C ILE A 16 -32.10 35.60 -27.98
N GLU A 17 -32.11 36.89 -28.22
CA GLU A 17 -31.02 37.85 -28.09
C GLU A 17 -31.14 38.56 -26.74
N VAL A 18 -29.98 38.75 -26.09
CA VAL A 18 -29.60 39.73 -25.03
C VAL A 18 -30.43 39.68 -23.73
N GLU A 19 -29.86 39.80 -22.54
CA GLU A 19 -29.24 41.02 -22.01
C GLU A 19 -28.07 40.73 -21.05
N ALA A 20 -27.18 41.71 -20.99
CA ALA A 20 -25.87 41.66 -20.39
C ALA A 20 -25.86 41.52 -18.86
N SER A 21 -24.80 40.89 -18.35
CA SER A 21 -24.24 41.25 -17.06
C SER A 21 -22.73 41.29 -17.22
N GLU A 22 -22.25 42.52 -17.37
CA GLU A 22 -20.84 42.86 -17.31
C GLU A 22 -20.30 42.57 -15.91
N SER A 23 -19.19 41.82 -15.82
CA SER A 23 -18.18 42.09 -14.81
C SER A 23 -16.84 41.48 -15.21
N GLY A 24 -15.93 42.34 -15.66
CA GLY A 24 -14.51 42.30 -15.30
C GLY A 24 -13.63 41.23 -15.96
N LEU A 25 -12.90 41.63 -16.99
CA LEU A 25 -11.67 40.98 -17.46
C LEU A 25 -10.50 41.31 -16.52
N GLU A 26 -9.76 40.28 -16.10
CA GLU A 26 -8.35 40.30 -15.65
C GLU A 26 -8.06 38.89 -15.13
N GLY A 27 -7.04 38.11 -15.51
CA GLY A 27 -5.92 38.24 -16.43
C GLY A 27 -5.19 36.89 -16.38
N ASN A 28 -4.66 36.45 -17.53
CA ASN A 28 -3.63 35.43 -17.78
C ASN A 28 -3.66 34.05 -17.03
N PRO A 29 -3.76 32.91 -17.76
CA PRO A 29 -3.59 31.58 -17.18
C PRO A 29 -2.10 31.18 -17.07
N MET A 30 -1.82 30.32 -16.09
CA MET A 30 -0.56 29.60 -15.87
C MET A 30 0.53 30.29 -15.02
N SER A 31 0.43 30.08 -13.71
CA SER A 31 1.53 30.20 -12.75
C SER A 31 1.22 29.31 -11.54
N TRP A 32 1.67 28.05 -11.57
CA TRP A 32 1.79 27.24 -10.37
C TRP A 32 3.19 27.45 -9.79
N THR A 33 3.39 28.53 -9.06
CA THR A 33 4.51 28.65 -8.14
C THR A 33 4.10 29.57 -6.99
N THR A 34 3.35 29.02 -6.03
CA THR A 34 3.34 29.57 -4.69
C THR A 34 4.66 29.16 -4.02
N PRO A 35 5.47 30.10 -3.49
CA PRO A 35 6.63 29.74 -2.69
C PRO A 35 6.13 29.07 -1.41
N ILE A 36 6.62 27.85 -1.21
CA ILE A 36 6.46 27.09 0.03
C ILE A 36 6.93 27.99 1.17
N LYS A 37 5.99 28.44 2.00
CA LYS A 37 6.30 29.01 3.29
C LYS A 37 6.73 27.86 4.20
N VAL A 38 8.02 27.56 4.16
CA VAL A 38 8.71 26.70 5.13
C VAL A 38 8.81 27.50 6.43
N SER A 39 7.88 27.22 7.35
CA SER A 39 8.14 27.36 8.78
C SER A 39 8.70 26.01 9.26
N PRO A 40 9.85 25.97 9.94
CA PRO A 40 10.38 24.74 10.50
C PRO A 40 9.63 24.43 11.80
N GLU A 41 8.57 23.66 11.67
CA GLU A 41 7.79 23.14 12.79
C GLU A 41 8.15 21.66 12.91
N ASP A 42 8.85 21.32 13.99
CA ASP A 42 9.23 20.00 14.50
C ASP A 42 9.08 18.79 13.56
N GLY A 43 10.21 18.19 13.22
CA GLY A 43 10.30 17.00 12.38
C GLY A 43 9.52 15.80 12.92
N ASP A 44 8.28 15.66 12.48
CA ASP A 44 7.70 14.35 12.22
C ASP A 44 8.03 14.01 10.77
N VAL A 45 9.07 13.20 10.57
CA VAL A 45 9.24 12.49 9.30
C VAL A 45 8.08 11.53 9.24
N CYS A 46 6.93 11.99 8.73
CA CYS A 46 5.84 11.14 8.31
C CYS A 46 6.46 10.11 7.37
N ARG A 47 6.76 8.93 7.90
CA ARG A 47 7.14 7.78 7.07
C ARG A 47 6.04 7.69 6.04
N GLU A 48 6.40 7.83 4.77
CA GLU A 48 5.42 7.81 3.69
C GLU A 48 4.68 6.47 3.77
N LEU A 49 3.40 6.55 4.15
CA LEU A 49 2.52 5.41 4.27
C LEU A 49 1.63 5.36 3.04
N VAL A 50 1.46 4.18 2.49
CA VAL A 50 0.58 3.91 1.36
C VAL A 50 -0.48 2.90 1.75
N ASP A 51 -1.64 3.01 1.12
CA ASP A 51 -2.72 2.06 1.31
C ASP A 51 -2.50 0.84 0.41
N VAL A 52 -2.45 -0.33 1.04
CA VAL A 52 -2.33 -1.62 0.37
C VAL A 52 -3.46 -2.49 0.88
N HIS A 53 -4.45 -2.75 0.03
CA HIS A 53 -5.61 -3.57 0.38
C HIS A 53 -6.33 -3.12 1.67
N GLY A 54 -6.35 -1.80 1.96
CA GLY A 54 -6.95 -1.23 3.17
C GLY A 54 -6.01 -1.13 4.39
N TYR A 55 -4.73 -1.46 4.24
CA TYR A 55 -3.70 -1.34 5.28
C TYR A 55 -2.75 -0.17 4.97
N LYS A 56 -2.52 0.72 5.95
CA LYS A 56 -1.57 1.84 5.83
C LYS A 56 -0.16 1.42 6.23
N VAL A 57 0.66 1.00 5.27
CA VAL A 57 2.01 0.44 5.48
C VAL A 57 3.09 1.31 4.86
N LYS A 58 4.37 1.09 5.18
CA LYS A 58 5.48 1.81 4.55
C LYS A 58 5.49 1.59 3.03
N VAL A 59 5.89 2.60 2.25
CA VAL A 59 6.12 2.48 0.79
C VAL A 59 7.02 1.28 0.45
N SER A 60 8.07 1.03 1.24
CA SER A 60 9.00 -0.09 1.01
C SER A 60 8.37 -1.48 1.20
N SER A 61 7.30 -1.57 1.98
CA SER A 61 6.60 -2.82 2.28
C SER A 61 5.56 -3.14 1.21
N ALA A 62 4.97 -2.11 0.60
CA ALA A 62 3.85 -2.25 -0.34
C ALA A 62 4.04 -3.29 -1.46
N PRO A 63 5.14 -3.26 -2.26
CA PRO A 63 5.30 -4.24 -3.34
C PRO A 63 5.49 -5.68 -2.82
N ILE A 64 6.03 -5.84 -1.61
CA ILE A 64 6.21 -7.15 -0.99
C ILE A 64 4.87 -7.66 -0.47
N LEU A 65 4.11 -6.79 0.19
CA LEU A 65 2.82 -7.11 0.74
C LEU A 65 1.80 -7.47 -0.34
N ASP A 66 1.78 -6.73 -1.46
CA ASP A 66 0.97 -7.07 -2.64
C ASP A 66 1.30 -8.48 -3.16
N ALA A 67 2.59 -8.82 -3.25
CA ALA A 67 3.00 -10.15 -3.70
C ALA A 67 2.62 -11.26 -2.71
N ILE A 68 2.67 -10.98 -1.40
CA ILE A 68 2.22 -11.92 -0.36
C ILE A 68 0.71 -12.14 -0.49
N PHE A 69 -0.09 -11.07 -0.56
CA PHE A 69 -1.54 -11.17 -0.68
C PHE A 69 -1.97 -11.83 -2.00
N ALA A 70 -1.26 -11.57 -3.10
CA ALA A 70 -1.52 -12.24 -4.36
C ALA A 70 -1.27 -13.76 -4.30
N LYS A 71 -0.32 -14.21 -3.47
CA LYS A 71 0.06 -15.63 -3.37
C LYS A 71 -0.71 -16.39 -2.30
N TYR A 72 -0.92 -15.78 -1.13
CA TYR A 72 -1.45 -16.44 0.06
C TYR A 72 -2.82 -15.90 0.49
N GLY A 73 -3.31 -14.82 -0.13
CA GLY A 73 -4.48 -14.10 0.35
C GLY A 73 -4.16 -13.18 1.53
N ASP A 74 -5.20 -12.57 2.12
CA ASP A 74 -5.02 -11.75 3.33
C ASP A 74 -4.60 -12.65 4.51
N ILE A 75 -3.38 -12.42 5.00
CA ILE A 75 -2.77 -13.18 6.09
C ILE A 75 -3.22 -12.71 7.49
N THR A 76 -4.03 -11.65 7.59
CA THR A 76 -4.60 -11.17 8.85
C THR A 76 -5.83 -11.99 9.25
N VAL A 77 -5.63 -13.29 9.47
CA VAL A 77 -6.71 -14.25 9.75
C VAL A 77 -7.45 -14.01 11.07
N ASN A 78 -6.96 -13.12 11.94
CA ASN A 78 -7.51 -12.94 13.28
C ASN A 78 -7.91 -11.50 13.61
N GLU A 79 -9.19 -11.33 13.98
CA GLU A 79 -9.79 -10.07 14.44
C GLU A 79 -9.28 -9.59 15.81
N HIS A 80 -8.40 -10.34 16.48
CA HIS A 80 -7.85 -9.95 17.79
C HIS A 80 -7.18 -8.57 17.76
N PHE A 81 -6.59 -8.16 16.63
CA PHE A 81 -6.04 -6.81 16.45
C PHE A 81 -7.10 -5.85 15.92
N LYS A 82 -7.93 -5.34 16.84
CA LYS A 82 -8.97 -4.34 16.53
C LYS A 82 -8.41 -3.04 15.98
N SER A 83 -7.14 -2.70 16.28
CA SER A 83 -6.49 -1.50 15.78
C SER A 83 -5.98 -1.70 14.36
N PRO A 84 -6.45 -0.92 13.37
CA PRO A 84 -5.91 -0.94 12.01
C PRO A 84 -4.41 -0.67 11.97
N THR A 85 -3.92 0.22 12.83
CA THR A 85 -2.50 0.58 12.92
C THR A 85 -1.66 -0.61 13.40
N SER A 86 -2.15 -1.39 14.37
CA SER A 86 -1.43 -2.57 14.86
C SER A 86 -1.31 -3.64 13.79
N ARG A 87 -2.39 -3.87 13.01
CA ARG A 87 -2.36 -4.79 11.87
C ARG A 87 -1.35 -4.33 10.81
N ALA A 88 -1.37 -3.05 10.45
CA ALA A 88 -0.42 -2.49 9.50
C ALA A 88 1.04 -2.63 9.96
N SER A 89 1.33 -2.37 11.25
CA SER A 89 2.67 -2.56 11.82
C SER A 89 3.16 -4.01 11.73
N LEU A 90 2.27 -4.99 11.95
CA LEU A 90 2.62 -6.41 11.81
C LEU A 90 2.90 -6.77 10.34
N LEU A 91 2.10 -6.25 9.41
CA LEU A 91 2.32 -6.46 7.97
C LEU A 91 3.64 -5.81 7.49
N ASP A 92 4.02 -4.66 8.06
CA ASP A 92 5.34 -4.06 7.84
C ASP A 92 6.46 -4.98 8.33
N VAL A 93 6.33 -5.60 9.51
CA VAL A 93 7.32 -6.53 10.05
C VAL A 93 7.47 -7.77 9.16
N VAL A 94 6.35 -8.36 8.70
CA VAL A 94 6.38 -9.49 7.77
C VAL A 94 7.08 -9.12 6.45
N SER A 95 6.77 -7.93 5.92
CA SER A 95 7.38 -7.42 4.70
C SER A 95 8.89 -7.20 4.87
N ASP A 96 9.31 -6.71 6.04
CA ASP A 96 10.72 -6.52 6.38
C ASP A 96 11.48 -7.85 6.44
N VAL A 97 10.91 -8.91 7.02
CA VAL A 97 11.53 -10.26 7.04
C VAL A 97 11.66 -10.83 5.63
N VAL A 98 10.61 -10.75 4.81
CA VAL A 98 10.65 -11.25 3.42
C VAL A 98 11.66 -10.46 2.59
N ARG A 99 11.81 -9.17 2.84
CA ARG A 99 12.83 -8.33 2.21
C ARG A 99 14.24 -8.79 2.57
N TRP A 100 14.50 -9.07 3.85
CA TRP A 100 15.79 -9.59 4.30
C TRP A 100 16.13 -10.94 3.69
N LEU A 101 15.13 -11.82 3.52
CA LEU A 101 15.33 -13.10 2.83
C LEU A 101 15.68 -12.94 1.35
N LYS A 102 15.14 -11.91 0.69
CA LYS A 102 15.44 -11.61 -0.72
C LYS A 102 16.82 -10.99 -0.94
N THR A 103 17.41 -10.36 0.08
CA THR A 103 18.71 -9.70 -0.06
C THR A 103 19.90 -10.67 -0.05
N SER A 104 19.69 -11.98 0.14
CA SER A 104 20.71 -13.05 0.14
C SER A 104 21.90 -12.91 1.09
N ASP A 105 22.07 -11.77 1.76
CA ASP A 105 23.12 -11.49 2.74
C ASP A 105 22.62 -11.71 4.18
N PHE A 106 22.23 -12.93 4.53
CA PHE A 106 21.90 -13.30 5.90
C PHE A 106 22.82 -14.42 6.39
N ASN A 107 23.17 -14.39 7.68
CA ASN A 107 23.94 -15.45 8.34
C ASN A 107 23.07 -16.17 9.38
N SER A 108 23.61 -17.23 9.99
CA SER A 108 22.93 -18.02 11.02
C SER A 108 22.35 -17.19 12.18
N SER A 109 23.02 -16.10 12.58
CA SER A 109 22.51 -15.19 13.61
C SER A 109 21.30 -14.40 13.11
N SER A 110 21.35 -13.90 11.88
CA SER A 110 20.23 -13.22 11.22
C SER A 110 19.02 -14.15 11.05
N ILE A 111 19.22 -15.41 10.67
CA ILE A 111 18.14 -16.42 10.56
C ILE A 111 17.49 -16.65 11.93
N LYS A 112 18.28 -16.82 13.00
CA LYS A 112 17.74 -16.96 14.36
C LYS A 112 16.92 -15.74 14.79
N ALA A 113 17.39 -14.53 14.49
CA ALA A 113 16.64 -13.30 14.77
C ALA A 113 15.32 -13.24 13.98
N MET A 114 15.36 -13.55 12.68
CA MET A 114 14.16 -13.62 11.84
C MET A 114 13.16 -14.66 12.33
N LYS A 115 13.62 -15.83 12.76
CA LYS A 115 12.77 -16.88 13.36
C LYS A 115 12.08 -16.42 14.63
N SER A 116 12.80 -15.69 15.49
CA SER A 116 12.19 -15.11 16.69
C SER A 116 11.06 -14.14 16.33
N VAL A 117 11.33 -13.21 15.41
CA VAL A 117 10.32 -12.23 14.95
C VAL A 117 9.12 -12.92 14.31
N VAL A 118 9.33 -13.92 13.45
CA VAL A 118 8.24 -14.65 12.80
C VAL A 118 7.44 -15.46 13.82
N SER A 119 8.08 -16.03 14.85
CA SER A 119 7.38 -16.74 15.93
C SER A 119 6.45 -15.79 16.68
N ASP A 120 6.91 -14.59 17.02
CA ASP A 120 6.06 -13.57 17.67
C ASP A 120 4.86 -13.18 16.79
N VAL A 121 5.05 -13.12 15.47
CA VAL A 121 4.00 -12.81 14.50
C VAL A 121 2.99 -13.96 14.36
N VAL A 122 3.44 -15.22 14.39
CA VAL A 122 2.58 -16.42 14.43
C VAL A 122 1.77 -16.45 15.73
N ASP A 123 2.39 -16.11 16.86
CA ASP A 123 1.70 -16.00 18.14
C ASP A 123 0.68 -14.85 18.17
N ALA A 124 0.97 -13.77 17.44
CA ALA A 124 0.03 -12.71 17.08
C ALA A 124 -1.05 -13.15 16.07
N LYS A 125 -1.17 -14.45 15.77
CA LYS A 125 -2.25 -15.03 14.96
C LYS A 125 -2.33 -14.48 13.53
N LEU A 126 -1.20 -14.07 12.95
CA LEU A 126 -1.10 -13.93 11.50
C LEU A 126 -0.84 -15.29 10.85
N ASP A 127 -1.40 -15.50 9.67
CA ASP A 127 -1.19 -16.70 8.87
C ASP A 127 0.12 -16.59 8.08
N VAL A 128 1.22 -16.78 8.80
CA VAL A 128 2.58 -16.74 8.25
C VAL A 128 3.37 -18.01 8.54
N THR A 129 2.67 -19.14 8.77
CA THR A 129 3.32 -20.45 9.01
C THR A 129 4.22 -20.85 7.85
N TRP A 130 3.89 -20.45 6.61
CA TRP A 130 4.74 -20.66 5.43
C TRP A 130 6.11 -19.98 5.56
N LEU A 131 6.18 -18.81 6.21
CA LEU A 131 7.42 -18.07 6.42
C LEU A 131 8.26 -18.71 7.53
N GLN A 132 7.59 -19.21 8.57
CA GLN A 132 8.23 -19.96 9.65
C GLN A 132 8.87 -21.25 9.11
N GLN A 133 8.13 -22.02 8.30
CA GLN A 133 8.63 -23.25 7.67
C GLN A 133 9.84 -22.98 6.78
N TYR A 134 9.78 -21.92 5.96
CA TYR A 134 10.88 -21.54 5.08
C TYR A 134 12.17 -21.20 5.88
N LEU A 135 12.04 -20.47 6.99
CA LEU A 135 13.18 -20.19 7.87
C LEU A 135 13.72 -21.44 8.59
N ASP A 136 12.85 -22.39 8.93
CA ASP A 136 13.25 -23.67 9.52
C ASP A 136 13.99 -24.57 8.53
N GLU A 137 13.66 -24.50 7.25
CA GLU A 137 14.36 -25.22 6.17
C GLU A 137 15.77 -24.66 5.98
N ILE A 138 15.90 -23.34 5.83
CA ILE A 138 17.20 -22.67 5.65
C ILE A 138 18.12 -22.94 6.86
N SER A 139 17.57 -22.84 8.08
CA SER A 139 18.35 -23.08 9.30
C SER A 139 18.92 -24.49 9.39
N LYS A 140 18.24 -25.51 8.81
CA LYS A 140 18.73 -26.89 8.80
C LYS A 140 19.81 -27.11 7.76
N GLU A 141 19.76 -26.38 6.65
CA GLU A 141 20.76 -26.47 5.59
C GLU A 141 22.11 -25.91 6.07
N GLU A 142 22.11 -24.79 6.80
CA GLU A 142 23.34 -24.24 7.42
C GLU A 142 23.96 -25.17 8.47
N ASP A 143 23.14 -25.89 9.26
CA ASP A 143 23.63 -26.81 10.31
C ASP A 143 24.17 -28.14 9.73
N MET A 144 24.01 -28.41 8.43
CA MET A 144 24.49 -29.64 7.76
C MET A 144 25.80 -29.45 6.97
N GLU A 145 26.34 -28.23 6.90
CA GLU A 145 27.62 -27.93 6.23
C GLU A 145 28.84 -27.88 7.18
N GLU A 146 28.67 -28.21 8.47
CA GLU A 146 29.76 -28.35 9.46
C GLU A 146 30.27 -29.79 9.59
#